data_AF-A0A957C3L1-F1
#
_entry.id   AF-A0A957C3L1-F1
#
_cell.length_a   1.000
_cell.length_b   1.000
_cell.length_c   1.000
_cell.angle_alpha   90.00
_cell.angle_beta   90.00
_cell.angle_gamma   90.00
#
_symmetry.space_group_name_H-M   'P 1'
#
loop_
_entity.id
_entity.type
_entity.pdbx_description
1 polymer ?
#
loop_
_entity_poly.entity_id
_entity_poly.type
_entity_poly.pdbx_seq_one_letter_code
_entity_poly.pdbx_strand_id
1 'polypeptide(L)'
;VAHGVHEFQEAGMIPIIVEHVWNINPLLDESSTLGEVLKALFGYNGNPSLIEVASYLGYLAFAVVAMPRLIEMQVNRRPATAQTSLQS
;
A
#
# COMPACT_ATOMS: atom_id res chain seq x y z
N VAL A 1 9.06 16.24 10.03
CA VAL A 1 8.18 15.34 9.23
C VAL A 1 6.82 15.98 8.89
N ALA A 2 6.36 17.00 9.62
CA ALA A 2 5.06 17.66 9.37
C ALA A 2 5.06 18.84 8.38
N HIS A 3 6.19 19.23 7.77
CA HIS A 3 6.25 20.41 6.88
C HIS A 3 5.99 20.10 5.40
N GLY A 4 6.32 18.90 4.92
CA GLY A 4 6.12 18.57 3.50
C GLY A 4 4.65 18.66 3.08
N VAL A 5 3.73 18.16 3.91
CA VAL A 5 2.30 18.14 3.57
C VAL A 5 1.72 19.55 3.43
N HIS A 6 2.15 20.51 4.26
CA HIS A 6 1.66 21.90 4.24
C HIS A 6 2.25 22.70 3.05
N GLU A 7 3.54 22.52 2.75
CA GLU A 7 4.23 23.18 1.62
C GLU A 7 3.72 22.67 0.25
N PHE A 8 3.34 21.39 0.14
CA PHE A 8 2.67 20.86 -1.07
C PHE A 8 1.26 21.44 -1.27
N GLN A 9 0.59 21.94 -0.22
CA GLN A 9 -0.71 22.61 -0.36
C GLN A 9 -0.56 24.03 -0.89
N GLU A 10 0.45 24.76 -0.40
CA GLU A 10 0.74 26.13 -0.82
C GLU A 10 1.27 26.23 -2.25
N ALA A 11 1.85 25.15 -2.79
CA ALA A 11 2.29 25.07 -4.18
C ALA A 11 1.14 25.07 -5.22
N GLY A 12 -0.12 24.91 -4.78
CA GLY A 12 -1.33 25.23 -5.57
C GLY A 12 -1.57 24.44 -6.87
N MET A 13 -0.69 23.52 -7.25
CA MET A 13 -0.77 22.84 -8.54
C MET A 13 -1.63 21.56 -8.53
N ILE A 14 -1.93 20.98 -7.37
CA ILE A 14 -2.75 19.77 -7.25
C ILE A 14 -3.62 19.87 -5.98
N PRO A 15 -4.96 19.78 -6.06
CA PRO A 15 -5.77 19.66 -4.85
C PRO A 15 -5.35 18.39 -4.12
N ILE A 16 -4.89 18.52 -2.87
CA ILE A 16 -4.38 17.41 -2.04
C ILE A 16 -5.39 16.26 -1.95
N ILE A 17 -6.66 16.58 -2.15
CA ILE A 17 -7.78 15.64 -2.20
C ILE A 17 -8.27 15.62 -3.64
N VAL A 18 -7.70 14.75 -4.47
CA VAL A 18 -8.34 14.37 -5.74
C VAL A 18 -9.31 13.25 -5.38
N GLU A 19 -10.60 13.56 -5.44
CA GLU A 19 -11.69 12.64 -5.08
C GLU A 19 -11.73 11.41 -5.99
N HIS A 20 -11.38 11.59 -7.26
CA HIS A 20 -11.40 10.53 -8.27
C HIS A 20 -10.19 10.67 -9.18
N VAL A 21 -9.19 9.80 -9.02
CA VAL A 21 -7.98 9.81 -9.87
C VAL A 21 -8.27 9.26 -11.27
N TRP A 22 -9.16 8.27 -11.34
CA TRP A 22 -9.71 7.72 -12.57
C TRP A 22 -11.13 7.23 -12.34
N ASN A 23 -11.84 6.90 -13.41
CA ASN A 23 -13.19 6.34 -13.34
C ASN A 23 -13.34 5.17 -14.34
N ILE A 24 -13.47 3.95 -13.82
CA ILE A 24 -13.72 2.73 -14.59
C ILE A 24 -15.16 2.23 -14.46
N ASN A 25 -16.03 2.94 -13.71
CA ASN A 25 -17.47 2.64 -13.63
C ASN A 25 -18.15 2.57 -15.01
N PRO A 26 -17.76 3.33 -16.06
CA PRO A 26 -18.32 3.16 -17.40
C PRO A 26 -18.12 1.77 -18.02
N LEU A 27 -17.10 1.02 -17.58
CA LEU A 27 -16.82 -0.35 -18.04
C LEU A 27 -17.34 -1.39 -17.05
N LEU A 28 -17.10 -1.15 -15.76
CA LEU A 28 -17.53 -2.03 -14.68
C LEU A 28 -18.01 -1.19 -13.50
N ASP A 29 -19.31 -0.95 -13.51
CA ASP A 29 -19.98 -0.12 -12.52
C ASP A 29 -19.97 -0.80 -11.15
N GLU A 30 -19.44 -0.09 -10.14
CA GLU A 30 -19.45 -0.53 -8.76
C GLU A 30 -20.86 -0.74 -8.17
N SER A 31 -21.89 -0.10 -8.75
CA SER A 31 -23.30 -0.24 -8.36
C SER A 31 -24.04 -1.35 -9.11
N SER A 32 -23.38 -2.00 -10.06
CA SER A 32 -23.91 -3.21 -10.69
C SER A 32 -23.86 -4.39 -9.72
N THR A 33 -24.69 -5.41 -9.92
CA THR A 33 -24.67 -6.63 -9.08
C THR A 33 -23.29 -7.29 -9.03
N LEU A 34 -22.55 -7.29 -10.14
CA LEU A 34 -21.19 -7.80 -10.17
C LEU A 34 -20.22 -6.86 -9.41
N GLY A 35 -20.38 -5.54 -9.58
CA GLY A 35 -19.62 -4.53 -8.87
C GLY A 35 -19.78 -4.62 -7.35
N GLU A 36 -21.00 -4.80 -6.86
CA GLU A 36 -21.28 -4.97 -5.43
C GLU A 36 -20.66 -6.25 -4.86
N VAL A 37 -20.71 -7.36 -5.60
CA VAL A 37 -20.04 -8.61 -5.20
C VAL A 37 -18.53 -8.40 -5.11
N LEU A 38 -17.92 -7.75 -6.10
CA LEU A 38 -16.49 -7.46 -6.09
C LEU A 38 -16.11 -6.48 -4.98
N LYS A 39 -16.97 -5.50 -4.69
CA LYS A 39 -16.82 -4.54 -3.59
C LYS A 39 -16.87 -5.25 -2.24
N ALA A 40 -17.80 -6.16 -2.04
CA ALA A 40 -17.94 -6.92 -0.79
C ALA A 40 -16.80 -7.94 -0.57
N LEU A 41 -16.34 -8.61 -1.63
CA LEU A 41 -15.33 -9.67 -1.51
C LEU A 41 -13.90 -9.14 -1.53
N PHE A 42 -13.63 -8.12 -2.34
CA PHE A 42 -12.27 -7.64 -2.62
C PHE A 42 -12.08 -6.15 -2.36
N GLY A 43 -13.12 -5.41 -1.96
CA GLY A 43 -13.03 -3.96 -1.76
C GLY A 43 -12.92 -3.16 -3.06
N TYR A 44 -13.46 -3.66 -4.16
CA TYR A 44 -13.48 -2.96 -5.45
C TYR A 44 -14.02 -1.52 -5.34
N ASN A 45 -13.24 -0.57 -5.85
CA ASN A 45 -13.58 0.83 -6.00
C ASN A 45 -13.24 1.27 -7.44
N GLY A 46 -14.27 1.56 -8.23
CA GLY A 46 -14.12 1.92 -9.65
C GLY A 46 -13.67 3.37 -9.87
N ASN A 47 -13.59 4.16 -8.82
CA ASN A 47 -13.27 5.57 -8.83
C ASN A 47 -12.49 5.93 -7.56
N PRO A 48 -11.26 5.43 -7.41
CA PRO A 48 -10.50 5.64 -6.19
C PRO A 48 -9.99 7.08 -6.08
N SER A 49 -9.94 7.54 -4.84
CA SER A 49 -9.33 8.81 -4.45
C SER A 49 -7.81 8.74 -4.44
N LEU A 50 -7.16 9.90 -4.54
CA LEU A 50 -5.70 9.97 -4.53
C LEU A 50 -5.09 9.41 -3.25
N ILE A 51 -5.77 9.56 -2.12
CA ILE A 51 -5.29 9.03 -0.85
C ILE A 51 -5.36 7.50 -0.81
N GLU A 52 -6.39 6.88 -1.40
CA GLU A 52 -6.46 5.42 -1.51
C GLU A 52 -5.30 4.90 -2.36
N VAL A 53 -5.08 5.50 -3.53
CA VAL A 53 -3.96 5.12 -4.42
C VAL A 53 -2.62 5.29 -3.73
N ALA A 54 -2.39 6.43 -3.07
CA ALA A 54 -1.16 6.70 -2.33
C ALA A 54 -0.96 5.73 -1.17
N SER A 55 -2.05 5.36 -0.47
CA SER A 55 -2.00 4.39 0.62
C SER A 55 -1.61 3.00 0.14
N TYR A 56 -2.18 2.52 -0.97
CA TYR A 56 -1.79 1.23 -1.57
C TYR A 56 -0.35 1.23 -2.04
N LEU A 57 0.11 2.28 -2.72
CA LEU A 57 1.50 2.40 -3.15
C LEU A 57 2.46 2.45 -1.96
N GLY A 58 2.12 3.20 -0.91
CA GLY A 58 2.89 3.27 0.32
C GLY A 58 2.98 1.91 1.02
N TYR A 59 1.85 1.19 1.12
CA TYR A 59 1.81 -0.17 1.65
C TYR A 59 2.68 -1.13 0.83
N LEU A 60 2.55 -1.14 -0.50
CA LEU A 60 3.35 -2.00 -1.37
C LEU A 60 4.83 -1.69 -1.28
N ALA A 61 5.21 -0.40 -1.30
CA ALA A 61 6.59 0.01 -1.13
C ALA A 61 7.15 -0.46 0.22
N PHE A 62 6.38 -0.32 1.29
CA PHE A 62 6.77 -0.82 2.61
C PHE A 62 6.92 -2.34 2.62
N ALA A 63 5.95 -3.08 2.06
CA ALA A 63 6.02 -4.54 1.99
C ALA A 63 7.23 -5.02 1.19
N VAL A 64 7.54 -4.40 0.05
CA VAL A 64 8.67 -4.79 -0.81
C VAL A 64 10.01 -4.39 -0.20
N VAL A 65 10.10 -3.23 0.46
CA VAL A 65 11.38 -2.70 0.97
C VAL A 65 11.66 -3.15 2.40
N ALA A 66 10.69 -3.02 3.30
CA ALA A 66 10.88 -3.29 4.72
C ALA A 66 10.83 -4.79 5.04
N MET A 67 9.93 -5.56 4.42
CA MET A 67 9.75 -6.97 4.76
C MET A 67 11.03 -7.81 4.53
N PRO A 68 11.75 -7.71 3.39
CA PRO A 68 12.99 -8.47 3.20
C PRO A 68 14.08 -8.04 4.18
N ARG A 69 14.21 -6.74 4.47
CA ARG A 69 15.18 -6.18 5.43
C ARG A 69 14.93 -6.73 6.84
N LEU A 70 13.66 -6.87 7.23
CA LEU A 70 13.29 -7.42 8.54
C LEU A 70 13.56 -8.92 8.64
N ILE A 71 13.33 -9.66 7.56
CA ILE A 71 13.62 -11.11 7.49
C ILE A 71 15.13 -11.35 7.56
N GLU A 72 15.94 -10.58 6.82
CA GLU A 72 17.41 -10.67 6.86
C GLU A 72 17.96 -10.43 8.28
N MET A 73 17.41 -9.45 9.00
CA MET A 73 17.80 -9.18 10.39
C MET A 73 17.47 -10.35 11.33
N GLN A 74 16.43 -11.14 11.06
CA GLN A 74 16.10 -12.33 11.85
C GLN A 74 17.00 -13.52 11.49
N VAL A 75 17.29 -13.73 10.20
CA VAL A 75 18.17 -14.81 9.73
C VAL A 75 19.58 -14.66 10.27
N ASN A 76 20.12 -13.44 10.27
CA ASN A 76 21.49 -13.16 10.72
C ASN A 76 21.66 -13.15 12.25
N ARG A 77 20.56 -13.22 13.00
CA ARG A 77 20.54 -13.29 14.47
C ARG A 77 20.43 -14.72 15.01
N ARG A 78 20.48 -15.76 14.17
CA ARG A 78 20.56 -17.15 14.64
C ARG A 78 21.87 -17.31 15.44
N PRO A 79 21.80 -17.60 16.75
CA PRO A 79 23.01 -17.70 17.56
C PRO A 79 23.85 -18.89 17.10
N ALA A 80 25.16 -18.68 16.99
CA ALA A 80 26.15 -19.67 16.54
C ALA A 80 26.12 -21.00 17.32
N THR A 81 25.51 -21.01 18.51
CA THR A 81 25.34 -22.19 19.37
C THR A 81 24.51 -23.31 18.75
N ALA A 82 23.61 -23.03 17.81
CA ALA A 82 22.81 -24.08 17.16
C ALA A 82 23.60 -24.88 16.10
N GLN A 83 24.74 -24.35 15.62
CA GLN A 83 25.56 -25.03 14.61
C GLN A 83 26.59 -25.97 15.26
N THR A 84 27.09 -25.62 16.44
CA THR A 84 28.08 -26.43 17.17
C THR A 84 27.53 -27.77 17.67
N SER A 85 26.24 -27.83 18.05
CA SER A 85 25.62 -29.06 18.55
C SER A 85 25.16 -30.06 17.48
N LEU A 86 25.26 -29.71 16.19
CA LEU A 86 24.95 -30.61 15.06
C LEU A 86 26.21 -31.27 14.47
N GLN A 87 27.39 -30.88 14.93
CA GLN A 87 28.69 -31.43 14.50
C GLN A 87 29.37 -32.30 15.58
N SER A 88 28.74 -32.46 16.76
CA SER A 88 29.19 -33.28 17.89
C SER A 88 28.26 -34.46 18.10
#